data_AF-A0A1T5HV59-F1
#
_entry.id   AF-A0A1T5HV59-F1
#
_cell.length_a   1.000
_cell.length_b   1.000
_cell.length_c   1.000
_cell.angle_alpha   90.00
_cell.angle_beta   90.00
_cell.angle_gamma   90.00
#
_symmetry.space_group_name_H-M   'P 1'
#
loop_
_entity.id
_entity.type
_entity.pdbx_description
1 polymer ?
#
loop_
_entity_poly.entity_id
_entity_poly.type
_entity_poly.pdbx_seq_one_letter_code
_entity_poly.pdbx_strand_id
1 'polypeptide(L)'
;MSKSIDWFCKIVRVAGVNFPGAASLVQFQAELDSMALSKRIKKLEDPISYLHEDIQEVSKLIYAQLVTCDSVNLDFDDDFYVKYSRPLAALTKSGYVSQNNFLGSRIPLGINLIDPSFILYMCAIAGDSKTMERLVKTVDECPVGQWLNGKVLKEELVIPLFVVRAVFEVYEAKGYGLLSREIGSCNYMGNA
;
A
#
# COMPACT_ATOMS: atom_id res chain seq x y z
N MET A 1 -7.31 -13.36 -16.58
CA MET A 1 -7.03 -12.52 -15.40
C MET A 1 -5.54 -12.48 -15.20
N SER A 2 -4.89 -11.31 -15.24
CA SER A 2 -3.52 -11.22 -14.74
C SER A 2 -3.57 -11.42 -13.22
N LYS A 3 -2.73 -12.33 -12.69
CA LYS A 3 -2.72 -12.68 -11.26
C LYS A 3 -2.47 -11.47 -10.33
N SER A 4 -1.90 -10.40 -10.87
CA SER A 4 -1.63 -9.12 -10.20
C SER A 4 -2.86 -8.43 -9.63
N ILE A 5 -4.04 -8.64 -10.21
CA ILE A 5 -5.26 -7.91 -9.81
C ILE A 5 -6.08 -8.69 -8.76
N ASP A 6 -5.99 -10.01 -8.71
CA ASP A 6 -6.89 -10.83 -7.86
C ASP A 6 -6.63 -10.63 -6.36
N TRP A 7 -5.37 -10.64 -5.92
CA TRP A 7 -5.04 -10.40 -4.50
C TRP A 7 -5.36 -8.95 -4.10
N PHE A 8 -5.12 -7.99 -4.98
CA PHE A 8 -5.42 -6.58 -4.71
C PHE A 8 -6.94 -6.38 -4.56
N CYS A 9 -7.74 -6.98 -5.43
CA CYS A 9 -9.20 -7.03 -5.28
C CYS A 9 -9.64 -7.64 -3.94
N LYS A 10 -8.97 -8.72 -3.47
CA LYS A 10 -9.27 -9.32 -2.16
C LYS A 10 -8.99 -8.33 -1.03
N ILE A 11 -7.84 -7.66 -1.03
CA ILE A 11 -7.56 -6.65 -0.01
C ILE A 11 -8.52 -5.47 -0.10
N VAL A 12 -8.86 -5.00 -1.31
CA VAL A 12 -9.84 -3.93 -1.51
C VAL A 12 -11.22 -4.32 -0.94
N ARG A 13 -11.65 -5.58 -1.14
CA ARG A 13 -12.88 -6.11 -0.54
C ARG A 13 -12.83 -6.09 0.98
N VAL A 14 -11.70 -6.52 1.56
CA VAL A 14 -11.46 -6.45 2.99
C VAL A 14 -11.53 -4.98 3.43
N ALA A 15 -10.73 -4.09 2.84
CA ALA A 15 -10.63 -2.68 3.22
C ALA A 15 -11.94 -1.87 3.07
N GLY A 16 -12.83 -2.23 2.14
CA GLY A 16 -14.19 -1.68 1.99
C GLY A 16 -14.28 -0.14 1.91
N VAL A 17 -15.42 0.43 2.32
CA VAL A 17 -15.78 1.86 2.17
C VAL A 17 -14.90 2.86 2.94
N ASN A 18 -14.02 2.40 3.83
CA ASN A 18 -13.15 3.25 4.65
C ASN A 18 -11.84 3.63 3.95
N PHE A 19 -11.64 3.18 2.71
CA PHE A 19 -10.55 3.61 1.83
C PHE A 19 -10.81 5.04 1.32
N PRO A 20 -9.85 5.97 1.38
CA PRO A 20 -9.90 7.17 0.53
C PRO A 20 -9.86 6.73 -0.93
N GLY A 21 -10.97 6.89 -1.66
CA GLY A 21 -11.15 6.31 -3.01
C GLY A 21 -11.91 4.98 -3.04
N ALA A 22 -12.48 4.51 -1.93
CA ALA A 22 -13.27 3.28 -1.86
C ALA A 22 -14.47 3.27 -2.81
N ALA A 23 -15.09 4.42 -3.07
CA ALA A 23 -16.17 4.52 -4.05
C ALA A 23 -15.67 4.09 -5.45
N SER A 24 -14.48 4.53 -5.85
CA SER A 24 -13.86 4.16 -7.13
C SER A 24 -13.43 2.69 -7.18
N LEU A 25 -13.03 2.11 -6.05
CA LEU A 25 -12.57 0.71 -5.94
C LEU A 25 -13.70 -0.31 -5.77
N VAL A 26 -14.80 0.06 -5.11
CA VAL A 26 -16.04 -0.71 -5.10
C VAL A 26 -16.71 -0.64 -6.48
N GLN A 27 -16.62 0.51 -7.14
CA GLN A 27 -17.03 0.66 -8.54
C GLN A 27 -16.14 -0.16 -9.49
N PHE A 28 -14.83 -0.25 -9.24
CA PHE A 28 -13.90 -1.15 -9.92
C PHE A 28 -14.35 -2.62 -9.85
N GLN A 29 -14.86 -3.08 -8.70
CA GLN A 29 -15.43 -4.42 -8.58
C GLN A 29 -16.73 -4.59 -9.38
N ALA A 30 -17.67 -3.65 -9.26
CA ALA A 30 -18.95 -3.70 -9.97
C ALA A 30 -18.78 -3.64 -11.50
N GLU A 31 -17.72 -2.98 -11.98
CA GLU A 31 -17.40 -2.85 -13.41
C GLU A 31 -16.52 -4.01 -13.93
N LEU A 32 -15.75 -4.70 -13.08
CA LEU A 32 -14.99 -5.91 -13.42
C LEU A 32 -15.90 -7.12 -13.72
N ASP A 33 -17.04 -7.24 -13.05
CA ASP A 33 -18.04 -8.29 -13.33
C ASP A 33 -18.73 -8.09 -14.69
N SER A 34 -18.68 -6.88 -15.25
CA SER A 34 -19.14 -6.58 -16.61
C SER A 34 -18.04 -6.97 -17.62
N MET A 35 -18.11 -8.20 -18.14
CA MET A 35 -17.18 -8.88 -19.07
C MET A 35 -16.76 -8.16 -20.39
N ALA A 36 -16.99 -6.86 -20.56
CA ALA A 36 -16.58 -6.15 -21.76
C ALA A 36 -16.10 -4.73 -21.44
N LEU A 37 -14.81 -4.49 -21.18
CA LEU A 37 -14.22 -3.13 -21.28
C LEU A 37 -12.69 -3.03 -21.15
N SER A 38 -11.94 -3.81 -21.93
CA SER A 38 -10.45 -3.76 -21.95
C SER A 38 -9.83 -2.38 -22.25
N LYS A 39 -10.61 -1.41 -22.75
CA LYS A 39 -10.15 -0.03 -23.02
C LYS A 39 -10.36 0.96 -21.88
N ARG A 40 -11.23 0.70 -20.89
CA ARG A 40 -11.37 1.54 -19.67
C ARG A 40 -10.51 1.08 -18.50
N ILE A 41 -10.03 -0.15 -18.56
CA ILE A 41 -9.09 -0.76 -17.59
C ILE A 41 -7.87 0.14 -17.34
N LYS A 42 -7.24 0.71 -18.38
CA LYS A 42 -6.06 1.61 -18.20
C LYS A 42 -6.32 2.91 -17.42
N LYS A 43 -7.56 3.41 -17.38
CA LYS A 43 -7.93 4.63 -16.64
C LYS A 43 -8.41 4.31 -15.21
N LEU A 44 -8.68 3.04 -14.94
CA LEU A 44 -9.28 2.51 -13.70
C LEU A 44 -8.33 1.59 -12.92
N GLU A 45 -7.23 1.13 -13.53
CA GLU A 45 -6.12 0.41 -12.88
C GLU A 45 -5.35 1.27 -11.88
N ASP A 46 -5.56 2.59 -11.90
CA ASP A 46 -4.83 3.52 -11.06
C ASP A 46 -5.77 4.42 -10.25
N PRO A 47 -6.17 3.97 -9.04
CA PRO A 47 -7.13 4.69 -8.20
C PRO A 47 -6.63 6.05 -7.72
N ILE A 48 -5.36 6.44 -7.93
CA ILE A 48 -4.83 7.73 -7.49
C ILE A 48 -4.12 8.52 -8.59
N SER A 49 -3.84 7.95 -9.77
CA SER A 49 -3.25 8.71 -10.88
C SER A 49 -4.15 9.79 -11.48
N TYR A 50 -5.41 9.89 -11.07
CA TYR A 50 -6.22 11.08 -11.38
C TYR A 50 -5.70 12.35 -10.67
N LEU A 51 -4.90 12.20 -9.61
CA LEU A 51 -4.38 13.32 -8.82
C LEU A 51 -3.24 14.07 -9.53
N HIS A 52 -2.38 13.36 -10.28
CA HIS A 52 -1.29 13.93 -11.08
C HIS A 52 -0.70 12.87 -12.03
N GLU A 53 -0.26 13.28 -13.22
CA GLU A 53 0.26 12.38 -14.27
C GLU A 53 1.49 11.56 -13.81
N ASP A 54 2.37 12.17 -13.02
CA ASP A 54 3.61 11.53 -12.52
C ASP A 54 3.42 10.65 -11.27
N ILE A 55 2.22 10.49 -10.71
CA ILE A 55 2.04 9.75 -9.43
C ILE A 55 2.46 8.29 -9.55
N GLN A 56 2.17 7.65 -10.68
CA GLN A 56 2.57 6.28 -10.89
C GLN A 56 4.09 6.12 -10.89
N GLU A 57 4.82 7.08 -11.48
CA GLU A 57 6.27 7.09 -11.51
C GLU A 57 6.85 7.35 -10.11
N VAL A 58 6.34 8.36 -9.41
CA VAL A 58 6.72 8.69 -8.04
C VAL A 58 6.49 7.49 -7.10
N SER A 59 5.33 6.84 -7.22
CA SER A 59 4.98 5.68 -6.39
C SER A 59 5.92 4.49 -6.60
N LYS A 60 6.40 4.28 -7.84
CA LYS A 60 7.43 3.26 -8.13
C LYS A 60 8.78 3.60 -7.50
N LEU A 61 9.19 4.86 -7.55
CA LEU A 61 10.43 5.33 -6.93
C LEU A 61 10.37 5.21 -5.40
N ILE A 62 9.24 5.59 -4.81
CA ILE A 62 8.99 5.43 -3.38
C ILE A 62 9.02 3.96 -2.98
N TYR A 63 8.40 3.07 -3.76
CA TYR A 63 8.46 1.63 -3.52
C TYR A 63 9.88 1.07 -3.59
N ALA A 64 10.68 1.49 -4.57
CA ALA A 64 12.07 1.05 -4.69
C ALA A 64 12.88 1.46 -3.44
N GLN A 65 12.66 2.68 -2.92
CA GLN A 65 13.29 3.14 -1.70
C GLN A 65 12.80 2.37 -0.46
N LEU A 66 11.50 2.05 -0.40
CA LEU A 66 10.92 1.20 0.66
C LEU A 66 11.57 -0.19 0.67
N VAL A 67 11.79 -0.80 -0.49
CA VAL A 67 12.48 -2.10 -0.60
C VAL A 67 13.93 -2.01 -0.17
N THR A 68 14.61 -0.90 -0.48
CA THR A 68 16.03 -0.70 -0.17
C THR A 68 16.27 -0.41 1.32
N CYS A 69 15.49 0.49 1.90
CA CYS A 69 15.68 0.96 3.27
C CYS A 69 14.90 0.15 4.31
N ASP A 70 13.86 -0.58 3.89
CA ASP A 70 12.87 -1.22 4.77
C ASP A 70 12.44 -0.31 5.92
N SER A 71 12.02 0.90 5.58
CA SER A 71 11.63 1.99 6.49
C SER A 71 10.42 2.72 5.92
N VAL A 72 9.52 3.22 6.77
CA VAL A 72 8.44 4.14 6.37
C VAL A 72 8.92 5.58 6.20
N ASN A 73 10.03 5.94 6.86
CA ASN A 73 10.71 7.20 6.67
C ASN A 73 11.73 7.02 5.54
N LEU A 74 11.44 7.64 4.40
CA LEU A 74 12.19 7.52 3.16
C LEU A 74 12.82 8.87 2.83
N ASP A 75 14.13 8.84 2.67
CA ASP A 75 14.91 10.02 2.29
C ASP A 75 15.28 9.91 0.81
N PHE A 76 15.15 11.03 0.10
CA PHE A 76 15.48 11.20 -1.31
C PHE A 76 16.44 12.37 -1.48
N ASP A 77 17.04 12.45 -2.66
CA ASP A 77 17.87 13.57 -3.09
C ASP A 77 17.03 14.83 -3.37
N ASP A 78 17.68 16.00 -3.27
CA ASP A 78 17.04 17.30 -3.50
C ASP A 78 16.41 17.38 -4.91
N ASP A 79 17.05 16.79 -5.91
CA ASP A 79 16.56 16.78 -7.30
C ASP A 79 15.24 16.03 -7.43
N PHE A 80 15.05 14.93 -6.69
CA PHE A 80 13.77 14.21 -6.63
C PHE A 80 12.66 15.11 -6.08
N TYR A 81 12.92 15.83 -4.99
CA TYR A 81 11.92 16.72 -4.39
C TYR A 81 11.57 17.91 -5.28
N VAL A 82 12.54 18.47 -5.99
CA VAL A 82 12.31 19.55 -6.95
C VAL A 82 11.48 19.05 -8.13
N LYS A 83 11.88 17.91 -8.71
CA LYS A 83 11.23 17.31 -9.89
C LYS A 83 9.79 16.88 -9.61
N TYR A 84 9.55 16.23 -8.46
CA TYR A 84 8.25 15.65 -8.11
C TYR A 84 7.48 16.46 -7.04
N SER A 85 7.80 17.74 -6.87
CA SER A 85 7.15 18.62 -5.88
C SER A 85 5.61 18.61 -5.96
N ARG A 86 5.05 18.66 -7.17
CA ARG A 86 3.59 18.68 -7.42
C ARG A 86 2.89 17.36 -7.09
N PRO A 87 3.32 16.20 -7.63
CA PRO A 87 2.70 14.92 -7.27
C PRO A 87 2.89 14.60 -5.78
N LEU A 88 4.02 14.97 -5.17
CA LEU A 88 4.22 14.81 -3.73
C LEU A 88 3.23 15.65 -2.91
N ALA A 89 3.01 16.92 -3.29
CA ALA A 89 2.02 17.76 -2.63
C ALA A 89 0.58 17.19 -2.76
N ALA A 90 0.25 16.58 -3.90
CA ALA A 90 -1.04 15.92 -4.11
C ALA A 90 -1.20 14.68 -3.21
N LEU A 91 -0.16 13.86 -3.08
CA LEU A 91 -0.14 12.70 -2.18
C LEU A 91 -0.25 13.12 -0.71
N THR A 92 0.45 14.19 -0.31
CA THR A 92 0.38 14.73 1.06
C THR A 92 -1.00 15.30 1.38
N LYS A 93 -1.58 16.07 0.46
CA LYS A 93 -2.94 16.62 0.64
C LYS A 93 -4.01 15.53 0.74
N SER A 94 -3.79 14.40 0.06
CA SER A 94 -4.71 13.26 0.06
C SER A 94 -4.53 12.34 1.27
N GLY A 95 -3.53 12.60 2.12
CA GLY A 95 -3.26 11.82 3.33
C GLY A 95 -2.54 10.50 3.10
N TYR A 96 -1.98 10.27 1.91
CA TYR A 96 -1.25 9.03 1.60
C TYR A 96 0.17 9.03 2.16
N VAL A 97 0.81 10.20 2.16
CA VAL A 97 2.17 10.41 2.67
C VAL A 97 2.21 11.66 3.53
N SER A 98 3.15 11.74 4.47
CA SER A 98 3.49 12.98 5.17
C SER A 98 4.91 13.41 4.81
N GLN A 99 5.16 14.72 4.83
CA GLN A 99 6.48 15.29 4.56
C GLN A 99 7.06 15.83 5.86
N ASN A 100 8.29 15.42 6.19
CA ASN A 100 9.02 15.94 7.34
C ASN A 100 9.73 17.24 6.95
N ASN A 101 9.07 18.37 7.19
CA ASN A 101 9.63 19.69 6.88
C ASN A 101 10.42 20.25 8.05
N PHE A 102 11.61 20.80 7.78
CA PHE A 102 12.34 21.61 8.76
C PHE A 102 11.97 23.09 8.62
N LEU A 103 11.84 23.80 9.74
CA LEU A 103 11.58 25.24 9.75
C LEU A 103 12.68 25.99 8.99
N GLY A 104 12.31 26.63 7.87
CA GLY A 104 13.23 27.41 7.03
C GLY A 104 13.78 26.70 5.80
N SER A 105 13.51 25.40 5.61
CA SER A 105 13.84 24.69 4.37
C SER A 105 12.65 24.66 3.41
N ARG A 106 12.93 24.79 2.10
CA ARG A 106 11.93 24.55 1.04
C ARG A 106 11.86 23.08 0.63
N ILE A 107 12.85 22.28 1.01
CA ILE A 107 12.97 20.86 0.67
C ILE A 107 12.68 20.05 1.95
N PRO A 108 11.75 19.08 1.89
CA PRO A 108 11.49 18.20 3.02
C PRO A 108 12.71 17.31 3.32
N LEU A 109 12.92 17.00 4.60
CA LEU A 109 13.97 16.08 5.03
C LEU A 109 13.69 14.64 4.59
N GLY A 110 12.41 14.27 4.50
CA GLY A 110 11.99 12.90 4.21
C GLY A 110 10.49 12.82 3.92
N ILE A 111 10.09 11.70 3.33
CA ILE A 111 8.71 11.29 3.11
C ILE A 111 8.40 10.16 4.09
N ASN A 112 7.33 10.30 4.86
CA ASN A 112 6.85 9.24 5.73
C ASN A 112 5.56 8.63 5.17
N LEU A 113 5.57 7.30 4.99
CA LEU A 113 4.42 6.52 4.56
C LEU A 113 3.47 6.32 5.73
N ILE A 114 2.30 6.96 5.66
CA ILE A 114 1.34 7.00 6.77
C ILE A 114 0.08 6.19 6.51
N ASP A 115 -0.23 5.90 5.25
CA ASP A 115 -1.43 5.18 4.87
C ASP A 115 -1.10 3.77 4.34
N PRO A 116 -1.62 2.71 4.98
CA PRO A 116 -1.40 1.32 4.56
C PRO A 116 -1.92 1.05 3.15
N SER A 117 -2.98 1.74 2.76
CA SER A 117 -3.62 1.61 1.45
C SER A 117 -2.68 2.04 0.33
N PHE A 118 -1.94 3.13 0.53
CA PHE A 118 -0.92 3.60 -0.39
C PHE A 118 0.25 2.62 -0.52
N ILE A 119 0.68 1.98 0.58
CA ILE A 119 1.71 0.93 0.55
C ILE A 119 1.27 -0.24 -0.34
N LEU A 120 0.02 -0.68 -0.18
CA LEU A 120 -0.53 -1.78 -0.98
C LEU A 120 -0.73 -1.41 -2.44
N TYR A 121 -1.11 -0.16 -2.72
CA TYR A 121 -1.17 0.37 -4.07
C TYR A 121 0.21 0.36 -4.75
N MET A 122 1.26 0.78 -4.05
CA MET A 122 2.63 0.69 -4.55
C MET A 122 3.02 -0.75 -4.86
N CYS A 123 2.66 -1.71 -4.01
CA CYS A 123 2.86 -3.13 -4.26
C CYS A 123 2.08 -3.64 -5.48
N ALA A 124 0.88 -3.13 -5.75
CA ALA A 124 0.10 -3.51 -6.93
C ALA A 124 0.77 -3.08 -8.24
N ILE A 125 1.48 -1.96 -8.23
CA ILE A 125 2.11 -1.39 -9.43
C ILE A 125 3.55 -1.85 -9.63
N ALA A 126 4.30 -2.05 -8.54
CA ALA A 126 5.73 -2.29 -8.58
C ALA A 126 6.17 -3.58 -7.86
N GLY A 127 5.30 -4.18 -7.05
CA GLY A 127 5.61 -5.37 -6.27
C GLY A 127 5.44 -6.69 -7.04
N ASP A 128 6.00 -7.77 -6.49
CA ASP A 128 5.79 -9.11 -7.03
C ASP A 128 4.41 -9.64 -6.65
N SER A 129 3.55 -9.80 -7.65
CA SER A 129 2.18 -10.27 -7.48
C SER A 129 2.07 -11.63 -6.79
N LYS A 130 2.99 -12.57 -7.05
CA LYS A 130 2.90 -13.92 -6.45
C LYS A 130 3.20 -13.87 -4.97
N THR A 131 4.17 -13.05 -4.60
CA THR A 131 4.56 -12.84 -3.21
C THR A 131 3.46 -12.14 -2.43
N MET A 132 2.84 -11.11 -3.00
CA MET A 132 1.68 -10.44 -2.39
C MET A 132 0.47 -11.37 -2.27
N GLU A 133 0.18 -12.17 -3.31
CA GLU A 133 -0.90 -13.18 -3.25
C GLU A 133 -0.66 -14.18 -2.12
N ARG A 134 0.59 -14.64 -1.95
CA ARG A 134 0.96 -15.56 -0.86
C ARG A 134 0.82 -14.89 0.51
N LEU A 135 1.29 -13.66 0.67
CA LEU A 135 1.13 -12.91 1.91
C LEU A 135 -0.35 -12.79 2.30
N VAL A 136 -1.18 -12.26 1.39
CA VAL A 136 -2.61 -12.07 1.64
C VAL A 136 -3.28 -13.37 2.01
N LYS A 137 -3.00 -14.45 1.26
CA LYS A 137 -3.55 -15.77 1.54
C LYS A 137 -3.16 -16.26 2.94
N THR A 138 -1.91 -16.07 3.36
CA THR A 138 -1.45 -16.47 4.70
C THR A 138 -2.16 -15.70 5.81
N VAL A 139 -2.48 -14.41 5.60
CA VAL A 139 -3.24 -13.61 6.58
C VAL A 139 -4.72 -13.98 6.59
N ASP A 140 -5.30 -14.18 5.41
CA ASP A 140 -6.72 -14.54 5.22
C ASP A 140 -7.06 -15.92 5.80
N GLU A 141 -6.15 -16.88 5.65
CA GLU A 141 -6.31 -18.26 6.14
C GLU A 141 -5.78 -18.44 7.58
N CYS A 142 -5.43 -17.35 8.26
CA CYS A 142 -4.87 -17.40 9.62
C CYS A 142 -5.94 -17.88 10.63
N PRO A 143 -5.74 -19.03 11.30
CA PRO A 143 -6.69 -19.54 12.28
C PRO A 143 -6.88 -18.60 13.47
N VAL A 144 -8.09 -18.60 14.04
CA VAL A 144 -8.42 -17.84 15.23
C VAL A 144 -7.49 -18.21 16.39
N GLY A 145 -6.88 -17.19 17.01
CA GLY A 145 -5.92 -17.34 18.12
C GLY A 145 -4.49 -17.67 17.69
N GLN A 146 -4.21 -17.87 16.40
CA GLN A 146 -2.86 -18.07 15.90
C GLN A 146 -2.18 -16.73 15.62
N TRP A 147 -0.92 -16.61 16.05
CA TRP A 147 -0.08 -15.44 15.78
C TRP A 147 0.79 -15.65 14.54
N LEU A 148 0.76 -14.69 13.64
CA LEU A 148 1.70 -14.50 12.54
C LEU A 148 2.78 -13.52 12.96
N ASN A 149 4.05 -13.88 12.70
CA ASN A 149 5.19 -13.01 12.93
C ASN A 149 5.62 -12.35 11.63
N GLY A 150 5.49 -11.03 11.56
CA GLY A 150 5.80 -10.24 10.38
C GLY A 150 7.29 -10.22 10.01
N LYS A 151 8.20 -10.42 10.96
CA LYS A 151 9.64 -10.56 10.66
C LYS A 151 9.92 -11.89 9.94
N VAL A 152 9.27 -12.97 10.38
CA VAL A 152 9.34 -14.28 9.72
C VAL A 152 8.75 -14.18 8.31
N LEU A 153 7.58 -13.59 8.14
CA LEU A 153 6.97 -13.41 6.83
C LEU A 153 7.81 -12.54 5.90
N LYS A 154 8.44 -11.47 6.41
CA LYS A 154 9.41 -10.67 5.65
C LYS A 154 10.54 -11.54 5.10
N GLU A 155 11.13 -12.39 5.94
CA GLU A 155 12.27 -13.24 5.55
C GLU A 155 11.85 -14.32 4.55
N GLU A 156 10.70 -14.98 4.77
CA GLU A 156 10.19 -16.04 3.91
C GLU A 156 9.76 -15.54 2.52
N LEU A 157 9.17 -14.34 2.47
CA LEU A 157 8.61 -13.76 1.25
C LEU A 157 9.54 -12.73 0.60
N VAL A 158 10.63 -12.34 1.26
CA VAL A 158 11.60 -11.34 0.79
C VAL A 158 10.91 -10.02 0.44
N ILE A 159 10.10 -9.51 1.37
CA ILE A 159 9.34 -8.26 1.23
C ILE A 159 9.58 -7.33 2.42
N PRO A 160 9.41 -6.00 2.25
CA PRO A 160 9.57 -5.06 3.35
C PRO A 160 8.63 -5.38 4.51
N LEU A 161 9.12 -5.20 5.75
CA LEU A 161 8.34 -5.42 6.97
C LEU A 161 7.08 -4.54 6.98
N PHE A 162 7.21 -3.32 6.46
CA PHE A 162 6.12 -2.36 6.39
C PHE A 162 5.05 -2.72 5.37
N VAL A 163 5.38 -3.52 4.35
CA VAL A 163 4.37 -4.12 3.45
C VAL A 163 3.57 -5.19 4.20
N VAL A 164 4.24 -6.05 4.96
CA VAL A 164 3.58 -7.06 5.81
C VAL A 164 2.65 -6.37 6.81
N ARG A 165 3.16 -5.33 7.47
CA ARG A 165 2.40 -4.52 8.43
C ARG A 165 1.18 -3.87 7.78
N ALA A 166 1.30 -3.32 6.57
CA ALA A 166 0.18 -2.70 5.88
C ALA A 166 -0.96 -3.70 5.63
N VAL A 167 -0.65 -4.95 5.26
CA VAL A 167 -1.67 -6.01 5.13
C VAL A 167 -2.33 -6.29 6.48
N PHE A 168 -1.55 -6.42 7.55
CA PHE A 168 -2.10 -6.64 8.90
C PHE A 168 -3.01 -5.49 9.35
N GLU A 169 -2.63 -4.24 9.11
CA GLU A 169 -3.42 -3.06 9.48
C GLU A 169 -4.75 -3.02 8.72
N VAL A 170 -4.78 -3.44 7.45
CA VAL A 170 -6.05 -3.53 6.69
C VAL A 170 -6.98 -4.62 7.25
N TYR A 171 -6.45 -5.77 7.63
CA TYR A 171 -7.25 -6.85 8.24
C TYR A 171 -7.71 -6.50 9.67
N GLU A 172 -6.85 -5.88 10.48
CA GLU A 172 -7.19 -5.39 11.81
C GLU A 172 -8.30 -4.33 11.75
N ALA A 173 -8.21 -3.38 10.82
CA ALA A 173 -9.22 -2.33 10.63
C ALA A 173 -10.63 -2.87 10.31
N LYS A 174 -10.73 -4.15 9.94
CA LYS A 174 -12.01 -4.86 9.70
C LYS A 174 -12.44 -5.77 10.83
N GLY A 175 -11.63 -5.92 11.85
CA GLY A 175 -11.89 -6.81 12.98
C GLY A 175 -11.58 -8.28 12.69
N TYR A 176 -10.90 -8.60 11.58
CA TYR A 176 -10.49 -9.97 11.26
C TYR A 176 -9.32 -10.45 12.13
N GLY A 177 -8.62 -9.54 12.80
CA GLY A 177 -7.52 -9.86 13.69
C GLY A 177 -7.10 -8.71 14.58
N LEU A 178 -6.03 -8.95 15.35
CA LEU A 178 -5.40 -7.99 16.24
C LEU A 178 -3.93 -7.79 15.86
N LEU A 179 -3.51 -6.55 15.69
CA LEU A 179 -2.12 -6.20 15.42
C LEU A 179 -1.41 -5.77 16.71
N SER A 180 -0.21 -6.29 16.93
CA SER A 180 0.64 -5.86 18.03
C SER A 180 1.01 -4.38 17.91
N ARG A 181 0.85 -3.64 19.01
CA ARG A 181 1.17 -2.21 19.09
C ARG A 181 2.55 -1.92 19.67
N GLU A 182 3.33 -2.95 20.00
CA GLU A 182 4.68 -2.76 20.53
C GLU A 182 5.61 -2.23 19.45
N ILE A 183 6.40 -1.21 19.81
CA ILE A 183 7.40 -0.60 18.93
C ILE A 183 8.41 -1.68 18.52
N GLY A 184 8.64 -1.81 17.20
CA GLY A 184 9.57 -2.81 16.65
C GLY A 184 9.02 -4.24 16.58
N SER A 185 7.76 -4.45 16.99
CA SER A 185 7.01 -5.67 16.73
C SER A 185 6.10 -5.48 15.51
N CYS A 186 5.86 -6.57 14.79
CA CYS A 186 4.89 -6.64 13.70
C CYS A 186 4.27 -8.03 13.79
N ASN A 187 3.32 -8.24 14.70
CA ASN A 187 2.67 -9.53 14.91
C ASN A 187 1.17 -9.37 14.75
N TYR A 188 0.53 -10.30 14.06
CA TYR A 188 -0.91 -10.30 13.81
C TYR A 188 -1.53 -11.57 14.37
N MET A 189 -2.66 -11.47 15.05
CA MET A 189 -3.43 -12.63 15.51
C MET A 189 -4.75 -12.72 14.76
N GLY A 190 -5.07 -13.88 14.18
CA GLY A 190 -6.39 -14.13 13.63
C GLY A 190 -7.48 -14.11 14.71
N ASN A 191 -8.62 -13.47 14.45
CA ASN A 191 -9.70 -13.30 15.41
C ASN A 191 -11.09 -13.68 14.87
N ALA A 192 -11.24 -13.91 13.56
CA ALA A 192 -12.51 -14.25 12.91
C ALA A 192 -12.32 -15.23 11.76
#